data_AF-A0A840RVP4-F1
#
_entry.id   AF-A0A840RVP4-F1
#
_cell.length_a   1.000
_cell.length_b   1.000
_cell.length_c   1.000
_cell.angle_alpha   90.00
_cell.angle_beta   90.00
_cell.angle_gamma   90.00
#
_symmetry.space_group_name_H-M   'P 1'
#
loop_
_entity.id
_entity.type
_entity.pdbx_description
1 polymer ?
#
loop_
_entity_poly.entity_id
_entity_poly.type
_entity_poly.pdbx_seq_one_letter_code
_entity_poly.pdbx_strand_id
1 'polypeptide(L)'
;MSVPIATAMTTPCSDRKGVKCFIEILQLRDLPDIMEKMGWDIAAEIMNHWFSLDTGWAMPQEVKEGKVDPISLDQTQYDDQIIKMAWLLKFPRAAEAFDYVYKNWATENGKVELKKRLIKSGWKPKKLIPFKLGKRSMSARELECVPGQLSRIWFKNGCSGRTVWRCW
;
A
#
# COMPACT_ATOMS: atom_id res chain seq x y z
N MET A 1 9.05 -5.06 -31.63
CA MET A 1 8.23 -5.91 -32.51
C MET A 1 6.95 -5.13 -32.80
N SER A 2 6.70 -4.76 -34.06
CA SER A 2 5.58 -3.92 -34.48
C SER A 2 4.28 -4.73 -34.59
N VAL A 3 3.21 -4.27 -33.93
CA VAL A 3 1.87 -4.85 -34.10
C VAL A 3 1.32 -4.42 -35.47
N PRO A 4 0.83 -5.33 -36.33
CA PRO A 4 0.22 -4.93 -37.58
C PRO A 4 -1.16 -4.31 -37.33
N ILE A 5 -1.34 -3.07 -37.78
CA ILE A 5 -2.65 -2.39 -37.84
C ILE A 5 -3.39 -2.98 -39.05
N ALA A 6 -4.48 -3.71 -38.82
CA ALA A 6 -5.28 -4.31 -39.88
C ALA A 6 -6.02 -3.20 -40.68
N THR A 7 -5.56 -2.93 -41.91
CA THR A 7 -6.29 -2.11 -42.87
C THR A 7 -7.36 -2.98 -43.53
N ALA A 8 -8.59 -2.95 -43.02
CA ALA A 8 -9.69 -3.72 -43.59
C ALA A 8 -10.26 -3.02 -44.83
N MET A 9 -9.83 -3.44 -46.01
CA MET A 9 -10.57 -3.17 -47.25
C MET A 9 -11.82 -4.05 -47.25
N THR A 10 -13.01 -3.44 -47.14
CA THR A 10 -14.27 -4.17 -47.07
C THR A 10 -14.53 -4.93 -48.36
N THR A 11 -14.73 -6.25 -48.27
CA THR A 11 -15.12 -7.11 -49.38
C THR A 11 -16.52 -6.74 -49.91
N PRO A 12 -16.76 -6.76 -51.23
CA PRO A 12 -18.05 -6.43 -51.81
C PRO A 12 -19.14 -7.42 -51.38
N CYS A 13 -20.38 -6.92 -51.24
CA CYS A 13 -21.55 -7.65 -50.71
C CYS A 13 -21.86 -9.01 -51.35
N SER A 14 -21.34 -9.27 -52.56
CA SER A 14 -21.55 -10.51 -53.32
C SER A 14 -20.79 -11.71 -52.76
N ASP A 15 -19.69 -11.51 -52.02
CA ASP A 15 -18.84 -12.58 -51.49
C ASP A 15 -19.01 -12.75 -49.98
N ARG A 16 -20.13 -13.34 -49.56
CA ARG A 16 -20.37 -13.71 -48.15
C ARG A 16 -19.72 -15.07 -47.83
N LYS A 17 -18.40 -15.16 -47.93
CA LYS A 17 -17.68 -16.30 -47.33
C LYS A 17 -17.43 -15.95 -45.86
N GLY A 18 -17.90 -16.79 -44.95
CA GLY A 18 -17.64 -16.61 -43.51
C GLY A 18 -16.14 -16.53 -43.26
N VAL A 19 -15.67 -15.40 -42.73
CA VAL A 19 -14.27 -15.23 -42.36
C VAL A 19 -14.02 -16.10 -41.14
N LYS A 20 -13.17 -17.11 -41.28
CA LYS A 20 -12.70 -17.90 -40.14
C LYS A 20 -11.73 -17.03 -39.34
N CYS A 21 -12.22 -16.48 -38.24
CA CYS A 21 -11.39 -15.79 -37.27
C CYS A 21 -10.79 -16.83 -36.33
N PHE A 22 -9.46 -16.99 -36.35
CA PHE A 22 -8.76 -17.74 -35.31
C PHE A 22 -8.59 -16.81 -34.12
N ILE A 23 -9.32 -17.09 -33.03
CA ILE A 23 -9.21 -16.37 -31.77
C ILE A 23 -8.30 -17.21 -30.89
N GLU A 24 -7.16 -16.67 -30.47
CA GLU A 24 -6.38 -17.26 -29.39
C GLU A 24 -7.20 -17.16 -28.11
N ILE A 25 -7.51 -18.30 -27.48
CA ILE A 25 -8.24 -18.33 -26.23
C ILE A 25 -7.31 -17.80 -25.16
N LEU A 26 -7.55 -16.57 -24.71
CA LEU A 26 -6.84 -15.96 -23.60
C LEU A 26 -7.07 -16.80 -22.34
N GLN A 27 -6.01 -17.40 -21.80
CA GLN A 27 -6.10 -18.06 -20.51
C GLN A 27 -5.93 -17.03 -19.40
N LEU A 28 -6.54 -17.32 -18.24
CA LEU A 28 -6.42 -16.44 -17.07
C LEU A 28 -4.95 -16.24 -16.63
N ARG A 29 -4.10 -17.23 -16.89
CA ARG A 29 -2.66 -17.20 -16.60
C ARG A 29 -1.86 -16.26 -17.53
N ASP A 30 -2.41 -15.90 -18.68
CA ASP A 30 -1.76 -15.01 -19.64
C ASP A 30 -2.04 -13.53 -19.34
N LEU A 31 -2.97 -13.25 -18.41
CA LEU A 31 -3.36 -11.89 -18.05
C LEU A 31 -2.20 -11.04 -17.51
N PRO A 32 -1.32 -11.53 -16.61
CA PRO A 32 -0.20 -10.74 -16.11
C PRO A 32 0.69 -10.24 -17.25
N ASP A 33 1.04 -11.12 -18.20
CA ASP A 33 1.86 -10.77 -19.37
C ASP A 33 1.20 -9.69 -20.25
N ILE A 34 -0.12 -9.74 -20.36
CA ILE A 34 -0.91 -8.75 -21.12
C ILE A 34 -0.94 -7.41 -20.38
N MET A 35 -1.06 -7.44 -19.05
CA MET A 35 -1.08 -6.26 -18.19
C MET A 35 0.26 -5.54 -18.21
N GLU A 36 1.38 -6.27 -18.17
CA GLU A 36 2.73 -5.72 -18.35
C GLU A 36 2.89 -5.03 -19.71
N LYS A 37 2.38 -5.65 -20.79
CA LYS A 37 2.39 -5.02 -22.13
C LYS A 37 1.58 -3.73 -22.20
N MET A 38 0.57 -3.57 -21.36
CA MET A 38 -0.21 -2.34 -21.23
C MET A 38 0.41 -1.31 -20.27
N GLY A 39 1.52 -1.65 -19.61
CA GLY A 39 2.17 -0.82 -18.59
C GLY A 39 1.44 -0.83 -17.24
N TRP A 40 0.68 -1.89 -16.95
CA TRP A 40 -0.02 -2.11 -15.68
C TRP A 40 0.80 -2.99 -14.73
N ASP A 41 2.08 -2.65 -14.56
CA ASP A 41 3.09 -3.50 -13.91
C ASP A 41 2.67 -3.96 -12.51
N ILE A 42 2.18 -3.05 -11.66
CA ILE A 42 1.75 -3.39 -10.29
C ILE A 42 0.56 -4.34 -10.30
N ALA A 43 -0.38 -4.15 -11.22
CA ALA A 43 -1.54 -5.00 -11.28
C ALA A 43 -1.16 -6.42 -11.78
N ALA A 44 -0.17 -6.52 -12.67
CA ALA A 44 0.42 -7.79 -13.07
C ALA A 44 1.13 -8.47 -11.90
N GLU A 45 1.93 -7.73 -11.11
CA GLU A 45 2.59 -8.25 -9.90
C GLU A 45 1.58 -8.78 -8.87
N ILE A 46 0.48 -8.06 -8.63
CA ILE A 46 -0.60 -8.53 -7.73
C ILE A 46 -1.17 -9.84 -8.24
N MET A 47 -1.40 -9.96 -9.55
CA MET A 47 -1.99 -11.15 -10.14
C MET A 47 -1.01 -12.34 -10.13
N ASN A 48 0.26 -12.10 -10.41
CA ASN A 48 1.33 -13.09 -10.27
C ASN A 48 1.47 -13.57 -8.83
N HIS A 49 1.44 -12.65 -7.86
CA HIS A 49 1.43 -13.00 -6.45
C HIS A 49 0.21 -13.85 -6.11
N TRP A 50 -0.99 -13.46 -6.55
CA TRP A 50 -2.20 -14.23 -6.32
C TRP A 50 -2.15 -15.64 -6.90
N PHE A 51 -1.60 -15.82 -8.11
CA PHE A 51 -1.40 -17.15 -8.70
C PHE A 51 -0.30 -17.98 -8.04
N SER A 52 0.67 -17.33 -7.38
CA SER A 52 1.73 -18.02 -6.63
C SER A 52 1.26 -18.59 -5.29
N LEU A 53 0.10 -18.16 -4.79
CA LEU A 53 -0.45 -18.64 -3.53
C LEU A 53 -1.09 -20.03 -3.71
N ASP A 54 -0.53 -21.03 -3.04
CA ASP A 54 -1.06 -22.41 -3.07
C ASP A 54 -2.39 -22.57 -2.31
N THR A 55 -2.64 -21.72 -1.31
CA THR A 55 -3.87 -21.76 -0.50
C THR A 55 -4.59 -20.41 -0.55
N GLY A 56 -5.83 -20.42 -1.01
CA GLY A 56 -6.68 -19.23 -1.04
C GLY A 56 -7.11 -18.84 0.36
N TRP A 57 -6.34 -17.98 1.03
CA TRP A 57 -6.74 -17.43 2.32
C TRP A 57 -7.84 -16.39 2.13
N ALA A 58 -9.03 -16.68 2.68
CA ALA A 58 -10.13 -15.73 2.73
C ALA A 58 -10.00 -14.87 4.00
N MET A 59 -9.74 -13.58 3.82
CA MET A 59 -9.63 -12.64 4.94
C MET A 59 -10.94 -12.64 5.77
N PRO A 60 -10.88 -13.00 7.07
CA PRO A 60 -12.06 -13.08 7.92
C PRO A 60 -12.56 -11.69 8.29
N GLN A 61 -13.82 -11.59 8.69
CA GLN A 61 -14.49 -10.31 8.92
C GLN A 61 -13.83 -9.51 10.05
N GLU A 62 -13.33 -10.18 11.09
CA GLU A 62 -12.65 -9.53 12.22
C GLU A 62 -11.37 -8.80 11.78
N VAL A 63 -10.65 -9.37 10.80
CA VAL A 63 -9.45 -8.75 10.22
C VAL A 63 -9.83 -7.55 9.35
N LYS A 64 -10.90 -7.65 8.54
CA LYS A 64 -11.40 -6.53 7.72
C LYS A 64 -11.84 -5.33 8.56
N GLU A 65 -12.40 -5.61 9.74
CA GLU A 65 -12.84 -4.59 10.70
C GLU A 65 -11.69 -4.04 11.58
N GLY A 66 -10.47 -4.56 11.44
CA GLY A 66 -9.30 -4.13 12.22
C GLY A 66 -9.38 -4.50 13.70
N LYS A 67 -10.13 -5.56 14.05
CA LYS A 67 -10.25 -6.07 15.43
C LYS A 67 -9.09 -6.98 15.83
N VAL A 68 -8.36 -7.50 14.86
CA VAL A 68 -7.20 -8.38 15.04
C VAL A 68 -5.93 -7.55 14.94
N ASP A 69 -4.96 -7.81 15.82
CA ASP A 69 -3.66 -7.14 15.79
C ASP A 69 -2.90 -7.57 14.52
N PRO A 70 -2.45 -6.62 13.67
CA PRO A 70 -1.75 -6.95 12.43
C PRO A 70 -0.49 -7.81 12.62
N ILE A 71 0.17 -7.76 13.78
CA ILE A 71 1.34 -8.62 14.09
C ILE A 71 0.97 -10.11 14.11
N SER A 72 -0.26 -10.49 14.45
CA SER A 72 -0.63 -11.92 14.54
C SER A 72 -0.87 -12.57 13.18
N LEU A 73 -0.89 -11.80 12.09
CA LEU A 73 -1.06 -12.32 10.74
C LEU A 73 0.23 -12.97 10.23
N ASP A 74 0.09 -14.17 9.68
CA ASP A 74 1.19 -14.92 9.07
C ASP A 74 1.67 -14.28 7.76
N GLN A 75 2.92 -14.48 7.37
CA GLN A 75 3.52 -13.92 6.15
C GLN A 75 2.78 -14.32 4.88
N THR A 76 2.07 -15.45 4.89
CA THR A 76 1.24 -15.90 3.76
C THR A 76 -0.06 -15.10 3.60
N GLN A 77 -0.46 -14.30 4.60
CA GLN A 77 -1.77 -13.63 4.67
C GLN A 77 -1.71 -12.13 4.31
N TYR A 78 -0.53 -11.57 4.13
CA TYR A 78 -0.34 -10.16 3.79
C TYR A 78 0.87 -9.98 2.88
N ASP A 79 0.85 -8.89 2.10
CA ASP A 79 1.98 -8.44 1.32
C ASP A 79 2.25 -6.96 1.64
N ASP A 80 3.51 -6.62 1.91
CA ASP A 80 3.97 -5.25 2.16
C ASP A 80 4.97 -4.75 1.09
N GLN A 81 5.16 -5.52 0.02
CA GLN A 81 6.18 -5.27 -1.00
C GLN A 81 5.62 -4.73 -2.32
N ILE A 82 4.48 -5.24 -2.79
CA ILE A 82 3.94 -4.94 -4.11
C ILE A 82 3.43 -3.48 -4.18
N ILE A 83 2.55 -3.10 -3.25
CA ILE A 83 1.96 -1.75 -3.26
C ILE A 83 2.73 -0.82 -2.33
N LYS A 84 3.60 0.01 -2.91
CA LYS A 84 4.33 1.05 -2.16
C LYS A 84 3.57 2.38 -2.15
N MET A 85 3.69 3.14 -1.05
CA MET A 85 3.13 4.49 -0.94
C MET A 85 3.62 5.43 -2.05
N ALA A 86 4.90 5.29 -2.46
CA ALA A 86 5.46 6.08 -3.55
C ALA A 86 4.74 5.85 -4.89
N TRP A 87 4.20 4.64 -5.12
CA TRP A 87 3.36 4.36 -6.28
C TRP A 87 1.95 4.91 -6.08
N LEU A 88 1.35 4.68 -4.92
CA LEU A 88 -0.02 5.12 -4.62
C LEU A 88 -0.18 6.65 -4.77
N LEU A 89 0.82 7.41 -4.35
CA LEU A 89 0.82 8.88 -4.44
C LEU A 89 0.98 9.42 -5.87
N LYS A 90 1.26 8.57 -6.87
CA LYS A 90 1.23 9.01 -8.28
C LYS A 90 -0.18 9.29 -8.77
N PHE A 91 -1.20 8.75 -8.12
CA PHE A 91 -2.60 8.95 -8.50
C PHE A 91 -3.18 10.17 -7.78
N PRO A 92 -3.80 11.12 -8.50
CA PRO A 92 -4.22 12.41 -7.94
C PRO A 92 -5.24 12.23 -6.81
N ARG A 93 -6.21 11.33 -6.98
CA ARG A 93 -7.23 11.03 -5.96
C ARG A 93 -6.62 10.58 -4.63
N ALA A 94 -5.60 9.72 -4.69
CA ALA A 94 -4.95 9.21 -3.48
C ALA A 94 -4.04 10.27 -2.86
N ALA A 95 -3.31 11.02 -3.69
CA ALA A 95 -2.47 12.12 -3.24
C ALA A 95 -3.27 13.21 -2.53
N GLU A 96 -4.41 13.63 -3.08
CA GLU A 96 -5.29 14.64 -2.46
C GLU A 96 -5.84 14.18 -1.11
N ALA A 97 -6.30 12.93 -1.02
CA ALA A 97 -6.77 12.35 0.23
C ALA A 97 -5.65 12.26 1.27
N PHE A 98 -4.45 11.85 0.85
CA PHE A 98 -3.28 11.80 1.71
C PHE A 98 -2.90 13.19 2.23
N ASP A 99 -2.83 14.19 1.35
CA ASP A 99 -2.53 15.57 1.72
C ASP A 99 -3.55 16.15 2.70
N TYR A 100 -4.83 15.85 2.51
CA TYR A 100 -5.87 16.25 3.43
C TYR A 100 -5.65 15.67 4.83
N VAL A 101 -5.39 14.36 4.92
CA VAL A 101 -5.11 13.69 6.20
C VAL A 101 -3.82 14.21 6.82
N TYR A 102 -2.78 14.41 6.01
CA TYR A 102 -1.48 14.90 6.44
C TYR A 102 -1.56 16.32 6.99
N LYS A 103 -2.39 17.20 6.40
CA LYS A 103 -2.61 18.55 6.93
C LYS A 103 -3.46 18.54 8.21
N ASN A 104 -4.45 17.65 8.28
CA ASN A 104 -5.41 17.56 9.38
C ASN A 104 -5.06 16.50 10.43
N TRP A 105 -3.83 16.00 10.47
CA TRP A 105 -3.46 14.91 11.37
C TRP A 105 -3.63 15.27 12.86
N ALA A 106 -3.46 16.56 13.20
CA ALA A 106 -3.42 17.05 14.58
C ALA A 106 -4.80 17.53 15.10
N THR A 107 -5.87 16.75 14.88
CA THR A 107 -7.19 17.02 15.48
C THR A 107 -7.17 16.82 17.00
N GLU A 108 -8.04 17.52 17.74
CA GLU A 108 -8.12 17.35 19.20
C GLU A 108 -8.50 15.91 19.61
N ASN A 109 -9.45 15.30 18.89
CA ASN A 109 -9.80 13.89 19.08
C ASN A 109 -8.61 12.97 18.78
N GLY A 110 -7.85 13.24 17.71
CA GLY A 110 -6.64 12.51 17.36
C GLY A 110 -5.56 12.62 18.45
N LYS A 111 -5.35 13.80 19.02
CA LYS A 111 -4.42 14.01 20.14
C LYS A 111 -4.86 13.24 21.39
N VAL A 112 -6.15 13.22 21.70
CA VAL A 112 -6.70 12.46 22.84
C VAL A 112 -6.48 10.97 22.64
N GLU A 113 -6.79 10.45 21.46
CA GLU A 113 -6.61 9.03 21.15
C GLU A 113 -5.13 8.62 21.15
N LEU A 114 -4.28 9.47 20.57
CA LEU A 114 -2.83 9.29 20.61
C LEU A 114 -2.29 9.28 22.04
N LYS A 115 -2.76 10.17 22.92
CA LYS A 115 -2.40 10.14 24.34
C LYS A 115 -2.84 8.84 25.02
N LYS A 116 -4.03 8.32 24.74
CA LYS A 116 -4.48 7.02 25.29
C LYS A 116 -3.55 5.88 24.85
N ARG A 117 -3.20 5.81 23.57
CA ARG A 117 -2.27 4.81 23.02
C ARG A 117 -0.86 4.94 23.62
N LEU A 118 -0.39 6.17 23.83
CA LEU A 118 0.87 6.44 24.52
C LEU A 118 0.84 5.96 25.97
N ILE A 119 -0.23 6.25 26.72
CA ILE A 119 -0.36 5.80 28.12
C ILE A 119 -0.42 4.27 28.18
N LYS A 120 -1.16 3.61 27.27
CA LYS A 120 -1.21 2.15 27.14
C LYS A 120 0.17 1.54 26.87
N SER A 121 1.02 2.23 26.11
CA SER A 121 2.41 1.84 25.85
C SER A 121 3.40 2.27 26.93
N GLY A 122 2.93 2.76 28.08
CA GLY A 122 3.77 3.06 29.25
C GLY A 122 4.30 4.50 29.31
N TRP A 123 3.86 5.39 28.42
CA TRP A 123 4.18 6.81 28.50
C TRP A 123 3.51 7.46 29.73
N LYS A 124 4.29 8.23 30.50
CA LYS A 124 3.80 8.94 31.69
C LYS A 124 3.81 10.45 31.42
N PRO A 125 2.66 11.15 31.55
CA PRO A 125 2.60 12.58 31.33
C PRO A 125 3.51 13.31 32.35
N LYS A 126 4.16 14.39 31.91
CA LYS A 126 5.00 15.30 32.73
C LYS A 126 6.30 14.70 33.30
N LYS A 127 6.67 13.46 32.94
CA LYS A 127 8.01 12.93 33.19
C LYS A 127 8.88 13.16 31.96
N LEU A 128 10.05 13.78 32.14
CA LEU A 128 11.09 13.95 31.10
C LEU A 128 11.81 12.62 30.76
N ILE A 129 11.12 11.48 30.92
CA ILE A 129 11.69 10.19 30.59
C ILE A 129 11.69 10.10 29.06
N PRO A 130 12.85 9.81 28.41
CA PRO A 130 12.91 9.66 26.97
C PRO A 130 12.04 8.48 26.55
N PHE A 131 10.94 8.78 25.85
CA PHE A 131 10.04 7.81 25.23
C PHE A 131 10.33 7.77 23.73
N LYS A 132 10.55 6.57 23.18
CA LYS A 132 10.86 6.39 21.77
C LYS A 132 9.66 5.73 21.08
N LEU A 133 9.26 6.31 19.96
CA LEU A 133 8.31 5.73 19.04
C LEU A 133 9.09 4.89 18.02
N GLY A 134 8.95 3.56 18.13
CA GLY A 134 9.48 2.60 17.16
C GLY A 134 11.00 2.65 16.89
N LYS A 135 11.42 1.99 15.81
CA LYS A 135 12.80 1.99 15.27
C LYS A 135 12.73 2.22 13.76
N ARG A 136 13.79 2.77 13.16
CA ARG A 136 13.85 2.98 11.70
C ARG A 136 13.85 1.68 10.89
N SER A 137 14.25 0.56 11.50
CA SER A 137 14.24 -0.76 10.89
C SER A 137 12.87 -1.43 10.92
N MET A 138 11.87 -0.82 11.59
CA MET A 138 10.55 -1.41 11.71
C MET A 138 9.73 -1.17 10.45
N SER A 139 8.97 -2.19 10.03
CA SER A 139 7.99 -2.03 8.96
C SER A 139 6.81 -1.17 9.43
N ALA A 140 6.02 -0.65 8.48
CA ALA A 140 4.82 0.13 8.82
C ALA A 140 3.86 -0.67 9.72
N ARG A 141 3.68 -1.97 9.42
CA ARG A 141 2.89 -2.92 10.22
C ARG A 141 3.42 -3.03 11.66
N GLU A 142 4.73 -3.16 11.82
CA GLU A 142 5.35 -3.22 13.14
C GLU A 142 5.16 -1.90 13.91
N LEU A 143 5.31 -0.76 13.24
CA LEU A 143 5.10 0.54 13.88
C LEU A 143 3.65 0.76 14.35
N GLU A 144 2.66 0.21 13.66
CA GLU A 144 1.25 0.29 14.07
C GLU A 144 0.96 -0.51 15.34
N CYS A 145 1.66 -1.64 15.50
CA CYS A 145 1.39 -2.58 16.57
C CYS A 145 2.34 -2.45 17.77
N VAL A 146 3.54 -1.88 17.60
CA VAL A 146 4.54 -1.80 18.66
C VAL A 146 4.10 -0.81 19.75
N PRO A 147 3.90 -1.29 21.00
CA PRO A 147 3.83 -0.42 22.14
C PRO A 147 5.28 -0.08 22.55
N GLY A 148 5.73 1.13 22.18
CA GLY A 148 6.96 1.80 22.62
C GLY A 148 8.07 0.94 23.23
N GLN A 149 9.08 0.56 22.42
CA GLN A 149 10.35 0.03 22.94
C GLN A 149 11.46 1.08 23.00
N LEU A 150 12.20 1.01 24.11
CA LEU A 150 13.19 1.98 24.61
C LEU A 150 14.46 2.06 23.76
N SER A 151 14.82 3.26 23.32
CA SER A 151 16.21 3.76 23.26
C SER A 151 16.29 5.24 22.83
N ARG A 152 16.62 6.10 23.81
CA ARG A 152 17.27 7.43 23.74
C ARG A 152 17.06 8.25 22.46
N ILE A 153 16.07 9.14 22.46
CA ILE A 153 16.01 10.33 21.59
C ILE A 153 15.55 11.54 22.43
N TRP A 154 16.22 12.68 22.25
CA TRP A 154 15.99 13.93 22.97
C TRP A 154 14.88 14.76 22.29
N PHE A 155 13.80 15.05 23.00
CA PHE A 155 12.93 16.19 22.67
C PHE A 155 13.46 17.41 23.44
N LYS A 156 14.20 18.29 22.76
CA LYS A 156 14.59 19.58 23.33
C LYS A 156 13.38 20.52 23.25
N ASN A 157 12.83 20.86 24.40
CA ASN A 157 11.90 21.99 24.54
C ASN A 157 12.71 23.28 24.65
N GLY A 158 12.40 24.24 23.77
CA GLY A 158 12.61 25.67 24.04
C GLY A 158 13.97 26.27 23.63
N CYS A 159 13.86 27.23 22.72
CA CYS A 159 14.67 28.44 22.57
C CYS A 159 16.00 28.39 21.78
N SER A 160 15.95 29.13 20.66
CA SER A 160 17.00 29.74 19.86
C SER A 160 17.81 28.88 18.88
N GLY A 161 17.69 29.24 17.59
CA GLY A 161 18.76 29.10 16.61
C GLY A 161 18.68 27.92 15.65
N ARG A 162 18.26 28.22 14.41
CA ARG A 162 18.45 27.46 13.16
C ARG A 162 17.77 26.09 13.05
N THR A 163 16.57 26.12 12.49
CA THR A 163 15.91 25.01 11.80
C THR A 163 16.70 24.59 10.57
N VAL A 164 17.31 23.41 10.62
CA VAL A 164 17.59 22.61 9.42
C VAL A 164 16.90 21.27 9.62
N TRP A 165 15.66 21.18 9.13
CA TRP A 165 14.99 19.91 8.96
C TRP A 165 15.41 19.36 7.60
N ARG A 166 16.33 18.39 7.57
CA ARG A 166 16.51 17.53 6.40
C ARG A 166 15.58 16.33 6.57
N CYS A 167 14.58 16.25 5.70
CA CYS A 167 13.82 15.04 5.43
C CYS A 167 14.73 13.99 4.79
N TRP A 168 14.66 12.77 5.30
CA TRP A 168 14.62 11.53 4.54
C TRP A 168 13.70 10.57 5.28
#